data_AF-A0A820K9M4-F1
#
_entry.id   AF-A0A820K9M4-F1
#
_cell.length_a   1.000
_cell.length_b   1.000
_cell.length_c   1.000
_cell.angle_alpha   90.00
_cell.angle_beta   90.00
_cell.angle_gamma   90.00
#
_symmetry.space_group_name_H-M   'P 1'
#
loop_
_entity.id
_entity.type
_entity.pdbx_description
1 polymer ?
#
loop_
_entity_poly.entity_id
_entity_poly.type
_entity_poly.pdbx_seq_one_letter_code
_entity_poly.pdbx_strand_id
1 'polypeptide(L)'
;DIEEAREKSYTKFKLKLENVQLIYANRNESWEKVRQEKDTRLHLIKPLELDLDLGRCIYTDDANLPAWKVAGNLPNVDLRLSDKRLFQIINHMESIPLPKSKNSTIVVPSMESEVC
;
A
#
# COMPACT_ATOMS: atom_id res chain seq x y z
N ASP A 1 31.10 -6.28 3.70
CA ASP A 1 30.28 -5.17 4.21
C ASP A 1 28.91 -5.67 4.67
N ILE A 2 28.37 -5.12 5.76
CA ILE A 2 27.07 -5.53 6.33
C ILE A 2 25.92 -5.21 5.37
N GLU A 3 26.00 -4.08 4.66
CA GLU A 3 24.98 -3.63 3.70
C GLU A 3 24.75 -4.64 2.56
N GLU A 4 25.84 -5.22 2.05
CA GLU A 4 25.79 -6.21 0.98
C GLU A 4 25.15 -7.53 1.45
N ALA A 5 25.42 -7.94 2.70
CA ALA A 5 24.81 -9.12 3.31
C ALA A 5 23.29 -8.93 3.51
N ARG A 6 22.88 -7.72 3.94
CA ARG A 6 21.46 -7.37 4.05
C ARG A 6 20.78 -7.39 2.69
N GLU A 7 21.43 -6.91 1.65
CA GLU A 7 20.85 -6.86 0.31
C GLU A 7 20.68 -8.25 -0.32
N LYS A 8 21.61 -9.18 -0.08
CA LYS A 8 21.51 -10.59 -0.52
C LYS A 8 20.40 -11.37 0.18
N SER A 9 19.90 -10.87 1.30
CA SER A 9 18.81 -11.49 2.05
C SER A 9 17.43 -11.24 1.41
N TYR A 10 17.35 -10.49 0.30
CA TYR A 10 16.10 -10.18 -0.37
C TYR A 10 15.99 -10.87 -1.74
N THR A 11 14.85 -11.53 -1.95
CA THR A 11 14.40 -11.92 -3.28
C THR A 11 13.77 -10.71 -3.95
N LYS A 12 14.35 -10.28 -5.08
CA LYS A 12 13.92 -9.09 -5.81
C LYS A 12 12.94 -9.44 -6.92
N PHE A 13 11.89 -8.64 -7.05
CA PHE A 13 10.87 -8.71 -8.08
C PHE A 13 10.74 -7.34 -8.71
N LYS A 14 10.73 -7.30 -10.05
CA LYS A 14 10.41 -6.09 -10.81
C LYS A 14 8.98 -6.19 -11.29
N LEU A 15 8.14 -5.25 -10.89
CA LEU A 15 6.76 -5.14 -11.32
C LEU A 15 6.58 -3.90 -12.17
N LYS A 16 5.95 -4.08 -13.32
CA LYS A 16 5.41 -2.98 -14.12
C LYS A 16 3.90 -3.06 -14.04
N LEU A 17 3.27 -2.03 -13.47
CA LEU A 17 1.84 -1.91 -13.40
C LEU A 17 1.39 -0.89 -14.44
N GLU A 18 0.41 -1.26 -15.25
CA GLU A 18 -0.15 -0.39 -16.29
C GLU A 18 -1.59 -0.04 -15.96
N ASN A 19 -2.00 1.19 -16.29
CA ASN A 19 -3.36 1.69 -16.08
C ASN A 19 -3.85 1.62 -14.62
N VAL A 20 -2.96 1.88 -13.66
CA VAL A 20 -3.33 2.02 -12.25
C VAL A 20 -4.16 3.28 -12.10
N GLN A 21 -5.40 3.14 -11.64
CA GLN A 21 -6.36 4.24 -11.54
C GLN A 21 -7.19 4.09 -10.28
N LEU A 22 -7.61 5.22 -9.72
CA LEU A 22 -8.49 5.28 -8.55
C LEU A 22 -9.76 6.03 -8.94
N ILE A 23 -10.88 5.32 -8.89
CA ILE A 23 -12.20 5.86 -9.24
C ILE A 23 -13.05 5.91 -7.98
N TYR A 24 -13.70 7.03 -7.75
CA TYR A 24 -14.67 7.19 -6.68
C TYR A 24 -16.04 7.50 -7.27
N ALA A 25 -16.90 6.49 -7.21
CA ALA A 25 -18.24 6.52 -7.77
C ALA A 25 -19.27 6.24 -6.66
N ASN A 26 -20.37 6.99 -6.68
CA ASN A 26 -21.54 6.72 -5.87
C ASN A 26 -22.34 5.55 -6.46
N ARG A 27 -23.29 5.01 -5.68
CA ARG A 27 -24.12 3.85 -6.07
C ARG A 27 -24.82 3.97 -7.43
N ASN A 28 -25.10 5.19 -7.87
CA ASN A 28 -25.85 5.48 -9.09
C ASN A 28 -24.92 5.77 -10.30
N GLU A 29 -23.60 5.77 -10.10
CA GLU A 29 -22.60 6.09 -11.12
C GLU A 29 -21.98 4.79 -11.68
N SER A 30 -21.85 4.68 -13.00
CA SER A 30 -21.33 3.48 -13.67
C SER A 30 -19.80 3.45 -13.71
N TRP A 31 -19.17 3.16 -12.56
CA TRP A 31 -17.70 3.09 -12.43
C TRP A 31 -17.02 2.15 -13.44
N GLU A 32 -17.70 1.08 -13.82
CA GLU A 32 -17.18 0.09 -14.78
C GLU A 32 -16.98 0.68 -16.17
N LYS A 33 -17.92 1.52 -16.63
CA LYS A 33 -17.81 2.24 -17.91
C LYS A 33 -16.69 3.27 -17.83
N VAL A 34 -16.62 3.98 -16.71
CA VAL A 34 -15.61 5.01 -16.46
C VAL A 34 -14.19 4.45 -16.42
N ARG A 35 -13.99 3.21 -15.97
CA ARG A 35 -12.68 2.53 -15.98
C ARG A 35 -12.06 2.41 -17.38
N GLN A 36 -12.89 2.42 -18.42
CA GLN A 36 -12.45 2.35 -19.82
C GLN A 36 -12.15 3.73 -20.41
N GLU A 37 -12.60 4.79 -19.76
CA GLU A 37 -12.40 6.17 -20.18
C GLU A 37 -11.09 6.73 -19.58
N LYS A 38 -10.34 7.52 -20.35
CA LYS A 38 -9.01 7.99 -19.93
C LYS A 38 -9.02 9.16 -18.94
N ASP A 39 -10.10 9.93 -18.92
CA ASP A 39 -10.23 11.10 -18.06
C ASP A 39 -11.72 11.39 -17.82
N THR A 40 -12.17 11.27 -16.57
CA THR A 40 -13.52 11.61 -16.16
C THR A 40 -13.52 12.26 -14.79
N ARG A 41 -14.61 12.94 -14.44
CA ARG A 41 -14.78 13.58 -13.12
C ARG A 41 -14.82 12.61 -11.94
N LEU A 42 -14.92 11.30 -12.19
CA LEU A 42 -14.90 10.27 -11.14
C LEU A 42 -13.50 9.73 -10.87
N HIS A 43 -12.51 10.05 -11.72
CA HIS A 43 -11.12 9.69 -11.48
C HIS A 43 -10.55 10.58 -10.37
N LEU A 44 -10.21 9.96 -9.24
CA LEU A 44 -9.36 10.59 -8.23
C LEU A 44 -7.90 10.53 -8.64
N ILE A 45 -7.50 9.42 -9.29
CA ILE A 45 -6.19 9.22 -9.91
C ILE A 45 -6.44 8.76 -11.34
N LYS A 46 -5.89 9.49 -12.31
CA LYS A 46 -5.92 9.10 -13.73
C LYS A 46 -5.09 7.82 -13.97
N PRO A 47 -5.34 7.08 -15.07
CA PRO A 47 -4.53 5.92 -15.41
C PRO A 47 -3.03 6.23 -15.41
N LEU A 48 -2.31 5.54 -14.54
CA LEU A 48 -0.89 5.75 -14.27
C LEU A 48 -0.12 4.44 -14.49
N GLU A 49 1.09 4.56 -15.02
CA GLU A 49 2.04 3.45 -15.13
C GLU A 49 3.02 3.50 -13.96
N LEU A 50 3.21 2.41 -13.22
CA LEU A 50 4.09 2.34 -12.06
C LEU A 50 5.16 1.28 -12.27
N ASP A 51 6.42 1.65 -12.12
CA ASP A 51 7.53 0.72 -12.03
C ASP A 51 7.91 0.54 -10.57
N LEU A 52 7.78 -0.69 -10.06
CA LEU A 52 8.05 -1.05 -8.66
C LEU A 52 9.11 -2.16 -8.59
N ASP A 53 10.10 -1.95 -7.72
CA ASP A 53 11.04 -2.97 -7.27
C ASP A 53 10.59 -3.45 -5.87
N LEU A 54 10.11 -4.69 -5.79
CA LEU A 54 9.79 -5.35 -4.53
C LEU A 54 10.95 -6.24 -4.08
N GLY A 55 11.35 -6.15 -2.84
CA GLY A 55 12.25 -7.09 -2.19
C GLY A 55 11.52 -7.83 -1.09
N ARG A 56 11.39 -9.15 -1.16
CA ARG A 56 10.90 -9.96 -0.03
C ARG A 56 12.09 -10.55 0.72
N CYS A 57 12.13 -10.35 2.04
CA CYS A 57 13.17 -10.96 2.87
C CYS A 57 13.03 -12.49 2.86
N ILE A 58 14.14 -13.18 2.65
CA ILE A 58 14.24 -14.65 2.71
C ILE A 58 14.09 -15.12 4.18
N TYR A 59 14.53 -14.28 5.12
CA TYR A 59 14.45 -14.52 6.56
C TYR A 59 13.29 -13.71 7.15
N THR A 60 12.10 -14.30 7.21
CA THR A 60 10.88 -13.60 7.66
C THR A 60 10.77 -13.37 9.16
N ASP A 61 11.65 -13.98 9.97
CA ASP A 61 11.62 -13.92 11.44
C ASP A 61 12.73 -13.04 12.06
N ASP A 62 13.59 -12.41 11.24
CA ASP A 62 14.64 -11.51 11.76
C ASP A 62 14.09 -10.09 11.94
N ALA A 63 14.03 -9.63 13.19
CA ALA A 63 13.52 -8.29 13.55
C ALA A 63 14.36 -7.13 12.97
N ASN A 64 15.59 -7.39 12.49
CA ASN A 64 16.49 -6.38 11.94
C ASN A 64 16.34 -6.17 10.43
N LEU A 65 15.53 -7.01 9.76
CA LEU A 65 15.28 -6.96 8.32
C LEU A 65 13.79 -6.75 8.03
N PRO A 66 13.41 -5.67 7.33
CA PRO A 66 12.05 -5.51 6.84
C PRO A 66 11.60 -6.72 6.01
N ALA A 67 10.43 -7.27 6.29
CA ALA A 67 9.88 -8.41 5.54
C ALA A 67 9.68 -8.08 4.04
N TRP A 68 9.34 -6.82 3.75
CA TRP A 68 9.19 -6.28 2.41
C TRP A 68 9.93 -4.95 2.27
N LYS A 69 10.67 -4.81 1.17
CA LYS A 69 11.19 -3.55 0.62
C LYS A 69 10.35 -3.23 -0.61
N VAL A 70 9.92 -1.98 -0.73
CA VAL A 70 9.23 -1.49 -1.92
C VAL A 70 9.94 -0.21 -2.34
N ALA A 71 10.50 -0.23 -3.54
CA ALA A 71 11.03 0.94 -4.21
C ALA A 71 10.31 1.08 -5.55
N GLY A 72 10.38 2.25 -6.16
CA GLY A 72 9.75 2.44 -7.46
C GLY A 72 9.81 3.89 -7.90
N ASN A 73 9.53 4.10 -9.18
CA ASN A 73 9.42 5.42 -9.75
C ASN A 73 7.95 5.74 -9.98
N LEU A 74 7.47 6.77 -9.27
CA LEU A 74 6.13 7.29 -9.43
C LEU A 74 6.17 8.40 -10.50
N PRO A 75 5.47 8.27 -11.64
CA PRO A 75 5.40 9.34 -12.62
C PRO A 75 4.55 10.51 -12.11
N ASN A 76 4.27 11.48 -12.98
CA ASN A 76 3.35 12.57 -12.66
C ASN A 76 1.98 12.03 -12.22
N VAL A 77 1.58 12.35 -10.99
CA VAL A 77 0.28 11.96 -10.43
C VAL A 77 -0.63 13.19 -10.36
N ASP A 78 -1.66 13.22 -11.20
CA ASP A 78 -2.75 14.20 -11.13
C ASP A 78 -3.83 13.65 -10.18
N LEU A 79 -3.89 14.21 -8.97
CA LEU A 79 -4.90 13.91 -7.96
C LEU A 79 -6.04 14.91 -8.05
N ARG A 80 -7.24 14.46 -8.45
CA ARG A 80 -8.43 15.31 -8.56
C ARG A 80 -9.40 15.05 -7.41
N LEU A 81 -9.18 15.76 -6.32
CA LEU A 81 -10.03 15.71 -5.13
C LEU A 81 -10.70 17.07 -4.93
N SER A 82 -12.03 17.09 -4.80
CA SER A 82 -12.73 18.25 -4.25
C SER A 82 -12.89 18.09 -2.74
N ASP A 83 -12.97 19.19 -1.98
CA ASP A 83 -13.11 19.16 -0.53
C ASP A 83 -14.28 18.27 -0.08
N LYS A 84 -15.42 18.35 -0.77
CA LYS A 84 -16.58 17.51 -0.52
C LYS A 84 -16.29 16.01 -0.70
N ARG A 85 -15.52 15.64 -1.72
CA ARG A 85 -15.14 14.24 -1.97
C ARG A 85 -14.12 13.76 -0.93
N LEU A 86 -13.19 14.61 -0.52
CA LEU A 86 -12.22 14.30 0.52
C LEU A 86 -12.91 14.03 1.87
N PHE A 87 -13.82 14.92 2.30
CA PHE A 87 -14.61 14.71 3.53
C PHE A 87 -15.46 13.44 3.45
N GLN A 88 -16.04 13.12 2.30
CA GLN A 88 -16.80 11.88 2.11
C GLN A 88 -15.92 10.63 2.24
N ILE A 89 -14.71 10.63 1.67
CA ILE A 89 -13.75 9.52 1.77
C ILE A 89 -13.30 9.34 3.22
N ILE A 90 -12.92 10.43 3.90
CA ILE A 90 -12.48 10.41 5.30
C ILE A 90 -13.59 9.88 6.20
N ASN A 91 -14.82 10.39 6.03
CA ASN A 91 -15.97 9.92 6.80
C ASN A 91 -16.33 8.45 6.53
N HIS A 92 -15.90 7.89 5.39
CA HIS A 92 -16.07 6.47 5.07
C HIS A 92 -14.87 5.60 5.44
N MET A 93 -13.73 6.17 5.89
CA MET A 93 -12.52 5.40 6.17
C MET A 93 -12.74 4.34 7.26
N GLU A 94 -13.60 4.62 8.23
CA GLU A 94 -13.98 3.67 9.29
C GLU A 94 -14.82 2.47 8.78
N SER A 95 -15.45 2.60 7.61
CA SER A 95 -16.25 1.55 6.98
C SER A 95 -15.48 0.69 5.98
N ILE A 96 -14.29 1.15 5.55
CA ILE A 96 -13.43 0.36 4.67
C ILE A 96 -12.93 -0.79 5.53
N PRO A 97 -13.31 -2.05 5.23
CA PRO A 97 -12.79 -3.19 5.98
C PRO A 97 -11.31 -3.28 5.65
N LEU A 98 -10.48 -2.63 6.46
CA LEU A 98 -9.06 -2.89 6.49
C LEU A 98 -8.93 -4.40 6.73
N PRO A 99 -8.09 -5.11 5.95
CA PRO A 99 -7.88 -6.53 6.18
C PRO A 99 -7.54 -6.69 7.65
N LYS A 100 -8.41 -7.39 8.40
CA LYS A 100 -8.20 -7.65 9.83
C LYS A 100 -6.80 -8.25 9.90
N SER A 101 -5.87 -7.52 10.52
CA SER A 101 -4.57 -8.06 10.87
C SER A 101 -4.86 -9.39 11.54
N LYS A 102 -4.41 -10.50 10.94
CA LYS A 102 -4.36 -11.75 11.69
C LYS A 102 -3.36 -11.44 12.78
N ASN A 103 -3.85 -11.19 13.99
CA ASN A 103 -3.07 -10.88 15.18
C ASN A 103 -1.77 -11.70 15.14
N SER A 104 -0.63 -11.07 14.86
CA SER A 104 0.58 -11.56 15.51
C SER A 104 0.38 -11.13 16.95
N THR A 105 0.04 -12.11 17.78
CA THR A 105 0.11 -11.96 19.22
C THR A 105 1.53 -11.53 19.53
N ILE A 106 1.75 -10.23 19.76
CA ILE A 106 2.92 -9.78 20.49
C ILE A 106 2.71 -10.28 21.90
N VAL A 107 3.24 -11.47 22.19
CA VAL A 107 3.49 -11.90 23.56
C VAL A 107 4.55 -10.95 24.10
N VAL A 108 4.12 -9.94 24.84
CA VAL A 108 5.01 -9.15 25.68
C VAL A 108 5.37 -10.05 26.86
N PRO A 109 6.63 -10.49 27.04
CA PRO A 109 6.99 -11.19 28.25
C PRO A 109 6.98 -10.18 29.39
N SER A 110 6.09 -10.40 30.36
CA SER A 110 6.13 -9.71 31.65
C SER A 110 7.42 -10.11 32.35
N MET A 111 8.41 -9.22 32.39
CA MET A 111 9.57 -9.37 33.27
C MET A 111 9.08 -9.03 34.68
N GLU A 112 8.68 -10.04 35.45
CA GLU A 112 8.64 -9.91 36.90
C GLU A 112 10.07 -9.74 37.40
N SER A 113 10.30 -8.65 38.13
CA SER A 113 11.55 -8.38 38.82
C SER A 113 11.51 -9.08 40.16
N GLU A 114 12.28 -10.17 40.30
CA GLU A 114 12.66 -10.67 41.61
C GLU A 114 13.66 -9.68 42.24
N VAL A 115 13.19 -8.95 43.24
CA VAL A 115 14.03 -8.25 44.21
C VAL A 115 14.45 -9.28 45.26
N CYS A 116 15.76 -9.52 45.38
CA CYS A 116 16.39 -10.06 46.58
C CYS A 116 17.04 -8.90 47.34
#